data_AF-A0A816CXB9-F1
#
_entry.id   AF-A0A816CXB9-F1
#
_cell.length_a   1.000
_cell.length_b   1.000
_cell.length_c   1.000
_cell.angle_alpha   90.00
_cell.angle_beta   90.00
_cell.angle_gamma   90.00
#
_symmetry.space_group_name_H-M   'P 1'
#
loop_
_entity.id
_entity.type
_entity.pdbx_description
1 polymer ?
#
loop_
_entity_poly.entity_id
_entity_poly.type
_entity_poly.pdbx_seq_one_letter_code
_entity_poly.pdbx_strand_id
1 'polypeptide(L)'
;CDRKARTYTQLFRELKHHATRLKTTFNPNTITSDFEKALIKAVADEFPQARHAGCYFHFTQALYRNIQKLGLTTAYRDSESTRIVCRKLML
;
A
#
# COMPACT_ATOMS: atom_id res chain seq x y z
N CYS A 1 1.15 6.91 -15.56
CA CYS A 1 2.26 7.83 -15.90
C CYS A 1 3.57 7.16 -15.51
N ASP A 2 4.40 6.81 -16.50
CA ASP A 2 5.61 5.97 -16.38
C ASP A 2 6.70 6.56 -15.46
N ARG A 3 6.64 7.87 -15.19
CA ARG A 3 7.61 8.60 -14.37
C ARG A 3 7.71 8.10 -12.93
N LYS A 4 6.56 7.78 -12.29
CA LYS A 4 6.54 7.35 -10.89
C LYS A 4 7.14 5.97 -10.69
N ALA A 5 6.88 5.04 -11.61
CA ALA A 5 7.42 3.68 -11.55
C ALA A 5 8.96 3.70 -11.56
N ARG A 6 9.54 4.50 -12.48
CA ARG A 6 11.00 4.69 -12.55
C ARG A 6 11.58 5.24 -11.26
N THR A 7 10.92 6.22 -10.63
CA THR A 7 11.36 6.79 -9.35
C THR A 7 11.39 5.75 -8.24
N TYR A 8 10.35 4.93 -8.09
CA TYR A 8 10.32 3.87 -7.08
C TYR A 8 11.39 2.80 -7.33
N THR A 9 11.54 2.35 -8.57
CA THR A 9 12.60 1.41 -8.96
C THR A 9 13.97 1.96 -8.62
N GLN A 10 14.26 3.22 -8.96
CA GLN A 10 15.54 3.86 -8.66
C GLN A 10 15.77 3.95 -7.14
N LEU A 11 14.76 4.34 -6.37
CA LEU A 11 14.85 4.36 -4.91
C LEU A 11 15.24 2.99 -4.33
N PHE A 12 14.58 1.92 -4.76
CA PHE A 12 14.89 0.58 -4.26
C PHE A 12 16.29 0.11 -4.64
N ARG A 13 16.76 0.45 -5.84
CA ARG A 13 18.14 0.15 -6.25
C ARG A 13 19.16 0.91 -5.41
N GLU A 14 18.94 2.19 -5.15
CA GLU A 14 19.82 2.98 -4.28
C GLU A 14 19.87 2.41 -2.85
N LEU A 15 18.74 1.97 -2.31
CA LEU A 15 18.69 1.30 -1.00
C LEU A 15 19.50 -0.01 -0.99
N LYS A 16 19.36 -0.83 -2.03
CA LYS A 16 20.16 -2.06 -2.18
C LYS A 16 21.65 -1.74 -2.29
N HIS A 17 22.03 -0.78 -3.14
CA HIS A 17 23.42 -0.37 -3.29
C HIS A 17 24.01 0.17 -1.98
N HIS A 18 23.24 0.97 -1.23
CA HIS A 18 23.66 1.46 0.06
C HIS A 18 23.88 0.33 1.07
N ALA A 19 22.95 -0.63 1.14
CA ALA A 19 23.10 -1.82 1.98
C ALA A 19 24.38 -2.60 1.62
N THR A 20 24.64 -2.81 0.33
CA THR A 20 25.88 -3.47 -0.13
C THR A 20 27.14 -2.72 0.33
N ARG A 21 27.16 -1.38 0.26
CA ARG A 21 28.29 -0.58 0.78
C ARG A 21 28.52 -0.77 2.29
N LEU A 22 27.45 -0.99 3.04
CA LEU A 22 27.50 -1.30 4.47
C LEU A 22 27.76 -2.79 4.77
N LYS A 23 28.08 -3.60 3.75
CA LYS A 23 28.27 -5.06 3.86
C LYS A 23 27.05 -5.78 4.45
N THR A 24 25.85 -5.27 4.15
CA THR A 24 24.58 -5.90 4.53
C THR A 24 23.68 -6.11 3.29
N THR A 25 22.56 -6.81 3.48
CA THR A 25 21.60 -7.09 2.41
C THR A 25 20.26 -6.45 2.71
N PHE A 26 19.74 -5.66 1.78
CA PHE A 26 18.37 -5.15 1.83
C PHE A 26 17.45 -6.05 1.02
N ASN A 27 16.90 -7.08 1.67
CA ASN A 27 15.98 -8.05 1.05
C ASN A 27 14.82 -8.36 2.02
N PRO A 28 13.79 -7.50 2.08
CA PRO A 28 12.66 -7.70 2.97
C PRO A 28 11.77 -8.87 2.53
N ASN A 29 11.29 -9.68 3.47
CA ASN A 29 10.36 -10.78 3.18
C ASN A 29 8.92 -10.27 2.96
N THR A 30 8.59 -9.07 3.45
CA THR A 30 7.28 -8.46 3.28
C THR A 30 7.45 -6.97 3.07
N ILE A 31 6.72 -6.42 2.11
CA ILE A 31 6.68 -4.98 1.83
C ILE A 31 5.24 -4.52 1.93
N THR A 32 5.00 -3.55 2.82
CA THR A 32 3.69 -2.91 2.97
C THR A 32 3.74 -1.53 2.32
N SER A 33 2.84 -1.25 1.39
CA SER A 33 2.77 0.06 0.74
C SER A 33 1.34 0.52 0.51
N ASP A 34 1.18 1.75 0.02
CA ASP A 34 -0.10 2.15 -0.56
C ASP A 34 -0.45 1.28 -1.80
N PHE A 35 -1.66 1.48 -2.32
CA PHE A 35 -2.18 0.75 -3.48
C PHE A 35 -1.81 1.43 -4.80
N GLU A 36 -0.75 2.26 -4.84
CA GLU A 36 -0.32 2.88 -6.08
C GLU A 36 0.26 1.83 -7.04
N LYS A 37 -0.37 1.66 -8.21
CA LYS A 37 0.03 0.66 -9.22
C LYS A 37 1.51 0.72 -9.59
N ALA A 38 2.08 1.92 -9.68
CA ALA A 38 3.49 2.11 -10.01
C ALA A 38 4.43 1.60 -8.91
N LEU A 39 4.05 1.80 -7.64
CA LEU A 39 4.81 1.30 -6.49
C LEU A 39 4.71 -0.22 -6.38
N ILE A 40 3.50 -0.78 -6.52
CA ILE A 40 3.28 -2.24 -6.53
C ILE A 40 4.15 -2.90 -7.60
N LYS A 41 4.17 -2.33 -8.82
CA LYS A 41 5.01 -2.84 -9.90
C LYS A 41 6.49 -2.76 -9.56
N ALA A 42 6.98 -1.61 -9.07
CA ALA A 42 8.38 -1.46 -8.70
C ALA A 42 8.80 -2.43 -7.58
N VAL A 43 7.91 -2.70 -6.61
CA VAL A 43 8.12 -3.70 -5.57
C VAL A 43 8.22 -5.10 -6.16
N ALA A 44 7.30 -5.47 -7.06
CA ALA A 44 7.33 -6.79 -7.70
C ALA A 44 8.58 -7.00 -8.56
N ASP A 45 9.00 -5.97 -9.29
CA ASP A 45 10.19 -6.02 -10.16
C ASP A 45 11.49 -6.10 -9.33
N GLU A 46 11.59 -5.35 -8.22
CA GLU A 46 12.81 -5.28 -7.41
C GLU A 46 12.88 -6.35 -6.29
N PHE A 47 11.75 -6.83 -5.78
CA PHE A 47 11.67 -7.81 -4.69
C PHE A 47 10.69 -8.93 -5.02
N PRO A 48 10.96 -9.76 -6.05
CA PRO A 48 10.01 -10.76 -6.54
C PRO A 48 9.66 -11.85 -5.51
N GLN A 49 10.50 -12.04 -4.50
CA GLN A 49 10.28 -13.01 -3.41
C GLN A 49 9.59 -12.40 -2.19
N ALA A 50 9.46 -11.07 -2.14
CA ALA A 50 8.80 -10.39 -1.03
C ALA A 50 7.28 -10.52 -1.18
N ARG A 51 6.59 -10.81 -0.08
CA ARG A 51 5.13 -10.69 -0.04
C ARG A 51 4.75 -9.22 -0.03
N HIS A 52 4.04 -8.75 -1.05
CA HIS A 52 3.44 -7.42 -1.03
C HIS A 52 2.14 -7.43 -0.20
N ALA A 53 1.97 -6.43 0.65
CA ALA A 53 0.75 -6.20 1.42
C ALA A 53 0.26 -4.76 1.24
N GLY A 54 -1.05 -4.59 1.08
CA GLY A 54 -1.66 -3.27 1.11
C GLY A 54 -1.62 -2.65 2.51
N CYS A 55 -1.36 -1.36 2.59
CA CYS A 55 -1.34 -0.64 3.85
C CYS A 55 -2.77 -0.44 4.41
N TYR A 56 -3.06 -1.09 5.54
CA TYR A 56 -4.37 -1.01 6.20
C TYR A 56 -4.75 0.42 6.63
N PHE A 57 -3.78 1.24 7.02
CA PHE A 57 -4.02 2.64 7.36
C PHE A 57 -4.54 3.44 6.16
N HIS A 58 -3.86 3.36 5.02
CA HIS A 58 -4.31 4.04 3.80
C HIS A 58 -5.64 3.47 3.28
N PHE A 59 -5.86 2.16 3.44
CA PHE A 59 -7.13 1.51 3.12
C PHE A 59 -8.29 2.07 3.95
N THR A 60 -8.17 2.08 5.27
CA THR A 60 -9.23 2.59 6.16
C THR A 60 -9.50 4.07 5.94
N GLN A 61 -8.47 4.85 5.62
CA GLN A 61 -8.62 6.26 5.26
C GLN A 61 -9.38 6.44 3.93
N ALA A 62 -9.07 5.64 2.91
CA ALA A 62 -9.80 5.66 1.64
C ALA A 62 -11.26 5.23 1.80
N LEU A 63 -11.50 4.17 2.58
CA LEU A 63 -12.82 3.69 2.95
C LEU A 63 -13.64 4.79 3.64
N TYR A 64 -13.06 5.46 4.64
CA TYR A 64 -13.75 6.53 5.37
C TYR A 64 -14.09 7.73 4.47
N ARG A 65 -13.19 8.14 3.58
CA ARG A 65 -13.50 9.18 2.58
C ARG A 65 -14.69 8.81 1.70
N ASN A 66 -14.81 7.54 1.31
CA ASN A 66 -15.95 7.08 0.52
C ASN A 66 -17.24 7.02 1.35
N ILE A 67 -17.18 6.57 2.60
CA ILE A 67 -18.32 6.63 3.54
C ILE A 67 -18.85 8.05 3.66
N GLN A 68 -17.96 9.04 3.80
CA GLN A 68 -18.33 10.45 3.87
C GLN A 68 -18.98 10.94 2.57
N LYS A 69 -18.40 10.62 1.41
CA LYS A 69 -18.94 10.99 0.09
C LYS A 69 -20.35 10.43 -0.17
N LEU A 70 -20.65 9.26 0.39
CA LEU A 70 -21.95 8.60 0.26
C LEU A 70 -22.96 9.04 1.32
N GLY A 71 -22.60 9.98 2.22
CA GLY A 71 -23.49 10.42 3.31
C GLY A 71 -23.69 9.38 4.42
N LEU A 72 -22.87 8.32 4.45
CA LEU A 72 -23.02 7.19 5.36
C LEU A 72 -22.33 7.39 6.73
N THR A 73 -21.79 8.58 7.01
CA THR A 73 -20.97 8.84 8.22
C THR A 73 -21.70 8.48 9.53
N THR A 74 -22.97 8.86 9.66
CA THR A 74 -23.78 8.56 10.87
C THR A 74 -24.05 7.06 10.98
N ALA A 75 -24.51 6.43 9.90
CA ALA A 75 -24.74 4.99 9.87
C ALA A 75 -23.47 4.19 10.18
N TYR A 76 -22.33 4.60 9.62
CA TYR A 76 -21.04 3.94 9.90
C TYR A 76 -20.59 4.11 11.36
N ARG A 77 -20.92 5.23 12.01
CA ARG A 77 -20.60 5.44 13.43
C ARG A 77 -21.46 4.57 14.34
N ASP A 78 -22.75 4.50 14.05
CA ASP A 78 -23.75 4.02 15.00
C ASP A 78 -24.18 2.57 14.75
N SER A 79 -23.88 2.00 13.57
CA SER A 79 -24.27 0.64 13.19
C SER A 79 -23.07 -0.26 12.95
N GLU A 80 -22.96 -1.33 13.74
CA GLU A 80 -21.97 -2.39 13.53
C GLU A 80 -22.16 -3.12 12.19
N SER A 81 -23.39 -3.44 11.82
CA SER A 81 -23.69 -4.06 10.53
C SER A 81 -23.23 -3.19 9.37
N THR A 82 -23.42 -1.87 9.45
CA THR A 82 -22.91 -0.92 8.45
C THR A 82 -21.39 -0.94 8.39
N ARG A 83 -20.69 -0.97 9.54
CA ARG A 83 -19.22 -1.07 9.57
C ARG A 83 -18.71 -2.35 8.90
N ILE A 84 -19.37 -3.48 9.15
CA ILE A 84 -19.02 -4.78 8.54
C ILE A 84 -19.23 -4.74 7.03
N VAL A 85 -20.39 -4.23 6.57
CA VAL A 85 -20.70 -4.13 5.14
C VAL A 85 -19.73 -3.20 4.43
N CYS A 86 -19.46 -2.00 4.97
CA CYS A 86 -18.50 -1.06 4.40
C CYS A 86 -17.09 -1.66 4.25
N ARG A 87 -16.64 -2.48 5.22
CA ARG A 87 -15.35 -3.17 5.13
C ARG A 87 -15.33 -4.27 4.06
N LYS A 88 -16.46 -4.95 3.83
CA LYS A 88 -16.58 -6.03 2.82
C LYS A 88 -16.72 -5.50 1.39
N LEU A 89 -17.41 -4.37 1.18
CA LEU A 89 -17.69 -3.83 -0.16
C LEU A 89 -16.49 -3.19 -0.87
N MET A 90 -15.38 -2.98 -0.16
CA MET A 90 -14.17 -2.36 -0.72
C MET A 90 -12.97 -3.31 -0.78
N LEU A 91 -13.22 -4.61 -0.59
CA LEU A 91 -12.30 -5.71 -0.89
C LEU A 91 -12.70 -6.36 -2.23
#